data_AF-A0A3N5Q8Y6-F1
#
_entry.id   AF-A0A3N5Q8Y6-F1
#
_cell.length_a   1.000
_cell.length_b   1.000
_cell.length_c   1.000
_cell.angle_alpha   90.00
_cell.angle_beta   90.00
_cell.angle_gamma   90.00
#
_symmetry.space_group_name_H-M   'P 1'
#
loop_
_entity.id
_entity.type
_entity.pdbx_description
1 polymer ?
#
loop_
_entity_poly.entity_id
_entity_poly.type
_entity_poly.pdbx_seq_one_letter_code
_entity_poly.pdbx_strand_id
1 'polypeptide(L)'
;MGPEYFTNNTEVQNIIQRINSKNIIVSDVIDDEGNQYVDLVQEGGGVLGIALLGYTYVLEQTGIRFFSLAGTSAGAINTMLLASGNRINQPKTEMIIEHLVNQNLFDFVDGPFYIKKFLNAVKENAAIFTKLIWGLLVLRYAYKHQGMNPGEEFRKWVIDILKTNNINSVDDLNKLREMPGGLKIRDGVNRNIDGLKPNLKIIAAEITTESRIIFPDMAGLFWNEPDKVNPADFVRASMS
;
A
#
# COMPACT_ATOMS: atom_id res chain seq x y z
N MET A 1 0.33 -6.13 19.45
CA MET A 1 -1.14 -6.29 19.60
C MET A 1 -1.58 -7.17 18.45
N GLY A 2 -2.44 -8.16 18.68
CA GLY A 2 -2.95 -9.02 17.59
C GLY A 2 -4.01 -8.32 16.73
N PRO A 3 -4.35 -8.84 15.54
CA PRO A 3 -5.43 -8.31 14.70
C PRO A 3 -6.75 -8.19 15.45
N GLU A 4 -7.02 -9.06 16.43
CA GLU A 4 -8.24 -9.08 17.24
C GLU A 4 -8.48 -7.78 18.00
N TYR A 5 -7.41 -7.06 18.36
CA TYR A 5 -7.55 -5.75 18.99
C TYR A 5 -8.32 -4.76 18.11
N PHE A 6 -8.12 -4.85 16.80
CA PHE A 6 -8.80 -4.03 15.81
C PHE A 6 -10.10 -4.67 15.35
N THR A 7 -10.07 -5.95 14.96
CA THR A 7 -11.23 -6.62 14.36
C THR A 7 -12.38 -6.83 15.34
N ASN A 8 -12.10 -7.08 16.63
CA ASN A 8 -13.15 -7.23 17.66
C ASN A 8 -13.54 -5.91 18.34
N ASN A 9 -13.02 -4.77 17.86
CA ASN A 9 -13.37 -3.48 18.41
C ASN A 9 -14.87 -3.18 18.19
N THR A 10 -15.58 -2.82 19.26
CA THR A 10 -17.03 -2.61 19.22
C THR A 10 -17.45 -1.50 18.26
N GLU A 11 -16.65 -0.43 18.12
CA GLU A 11 -16.94 0.65 17.17
C GLU A 11 -16.84 0.16 15.72
N VAL A 12 -15.80 -0.61 15.40
CA VAL A 12 -15.60 -1.20 14.07
C VAL A 12 -16.75 -2.14 13.72
N GLN A 13 -17.14 -3.01 14.65
CA GLN A 13 -18.25 -3.95 14.46
C GLN A 13 -19.59 -3.22 14.26
N ASN A 14 -19.85 -2.15 15.02
CA ASN A 14 -21.05 -1.33 14.84
C ASN A 14 -21.08 -0.63 13.47
N ILE A 15 -19.94 -0.16 12.98
CA ILE A 15 -19.83 0.45 11.64
C ILE A 15 -20.16 -0.58 10.56
N ILE A 16 -19.60 -1.78 10.63
CA ILE A 16 -19.86 -2.87 9.66
C ILE A 16 -21.35 -3.22 9.66
N GLN A 17 -21.96 -3.45 10.83
CA GLN A 17 -23.39 -3.74 10.92
C GLN A 17 -24.26 -2.62 10.35
N ARG A 18 -23.89 -1.36 10.59
CA ARG A 18 -24.62 -0.19 10.06
C ARG A 18 -24.51 -0.06 8.54
N ILE A 19 -23.38 -0.45 7.94
CA ILE A 19 -23.22 -0.42 6.48
C ILE A 19 -24.00 -1.58 5.86
N ASN A 20 -23.87 -2.78 6.42
CA ASN A 20 -24.59 -3.96 5.94
C ASN A 20 -26.11 -3.78 5.99
N SER A 21 -26.65 -3.11 7.03
CA SER A 21 -28.09 -2.85 7.12
C SER A 21 -28.64 -1.89 6.04
N LYS A 22 -27.77 -1.13 5.36
CA LYS A 22 -28.17 -0.22 4.27
C LYS A 22 -28.24 -0.89 2.90
N ASN A 23 -27.72 -2.12 2.75
CA ASN A 23 -27.63 -2.83 1.46
C ASN A 23 -27.13 -1.92 0.32
N ILE A 24 -26.00 -1.24 0.55
CA ILE A 24 -25.46 -0.27 -0.41
C ILE A 24 -25.06 -0.97 -1.72
N ILE A 25 -25.44 -0.37 -2.84
CA ILE A 25 -24.99 -0.77 -4.18
C ILE A 25 -23.91 0.22 -4.61
N VAL A 26 -22.68 -0.27 -4.77
CA VAL A 26 -21.50 0.54 -5.13
C VAL A 26 -20.88 0.12 -6.46
N SER A 27 -21.25 -1.05 -6.98
CA SER A 27 -20.77 -1.55 -8.26
C SER A 27 -21.82 -2.36 -9.02
N ASP A 28 -21.76 -2.25 -10.35
CA ASP A 28 -22.48 -3.10 -11.29
C ASP A 28 -21.79 -4.45 -11.50
N VAL A 29 -20.49 -4.56 -11.16
CA VAL A 29 -19.70 -5.78 -11.28
C VAL A 29 -19.76 -6.54 -9.96
N ILE A 30 -20.28 -7.77 -10.02
CA ILE A 30 -20.43 -8.66 -8.87
C ILE A 30 -19.90 -10.06 -9.17
N ASP A 31 -19.66 -10.85 -8.13
CA ASP A 31 -19.43 -12.30 -8.25
C ASP A 31 -20.67 -13.12 -7.82
N ASP A 32 -20.51 -14.45 -7.83
CA ASP A 32 -21.56 -15.38 -7.42
C ASP A 32 -21.88 -15.37 -5.92
N GLU A 33 -20.97 -14.85 -5.09
CA GLU A 33 -21.18 -14.65 -3.65
C GLU A 33 -21.84 -13.31 -3.34
N GLY A 34 -22.05 -12.46 -4.36
CA GLY A 34 -22.63 -11.14 -4.23
C GLY A 34 -21.64 -10.06 -3.82
N ASN A 35 -20.32 -10.35 -3.82
CA ASN A 35 -19.32 -9.32 -3.56
C ASN A 35 -19.32 -8.30 -4.70
N GLN A 36 -19.08 -7.03 -4.36
CA GLN A 36 -19.08 -5.89 -5.28
C GLN A 36 -17.66 -5.41 -5.57
N TYR A 37 -17.33 -5.25 -6.85
CA TYR A 37 -15.95 -4.98 -7.28
C TYR A 37 -15.75 -3.52 -7.63
N VAL A 38 -14.81 -2.87 -6.95
CA VAL A 38 -14.48 -1.44 -7.13
C VAL A 38 -13.01 -1.25 -7.41
N ASP A 39 -12.67 -0.12 -8.02
CA ASP A 39 -11.29 0.34 -8.10
C ASP A 39 -10.97 1.24 -6.91
N LEU A 40 -9.85 0.98 -6.24
CA LEU A 40 -9.44 1.71 -5.03
C LEU A 40 -8.17 2.51 -5.30
N VAL A 41 -8.24 3.83 -5.05
CA VAL A 41 -7.12 4.77 -5.16
C VAL A 41 -6.78 5.29 -3.77
N GLN A 42 -5.51 5.15 -3.36
CA GLN A 42 -5.05 5.49 -2.02
C GLN A 42 -4.02 6.62 -2.07
N GLU A 43 -4.40 7.78 -1.55
CA GLU A 43 -3.52 8.94 -1.45
C GLU A 43 -2.46 8.75 -0.35
N GLY A 44 -1.28 9.34 -0.57
CA GLY A 44 -0.26 9.51 0.46
C GLY A 44 -0.64 10.56 1.50
N GLY A 45 -0.13 10.44 2.73
CA GLY A 45 -0.48 11.38 3.80
C GLY A 45 0.17 11.14 5.17
N GLY A 46 1.36 10.52 5.23
CA GLY A 46 2.08 10.28 6.48
C GLY A 46 1.42 9.24 7.41
N VAL A 47 1.38 9.53 8.73
CA VAL A 47 0.93 8.62 9.83
C VAL A 47 -0.52 8.10 9.67
N LEU A 48 -1.27 8.58 8.69
CA LEU A 48 -2.62 8.15 8.32
C LEU A 48 -2.69 6.78 7.62
N GLY A 49 -1.56 6.10 7.37
CA GLY A 49 -1.54 4.76 6.77
C GLY A 49 -2.37 3.70 7.52
N ILE A 50 -2.49 3.82 8.84
CA ILE A 50 -3.34 2.93 9.67
C ILE A 50 -4.84 3.18 9.43
N ALA A 51 -5.23 4.44 9.16
CA ALA A 51 -6.62 4.76 8.87
C ALA A 51 -7.08 4.14 7.54
N LEU A 52 -6.21 4.12 6.53
CA LEU A 52 -6.46 3.44 5.25
C LEU A 52 -6.70 1.94 5.46
N LEU A 53 -5.93 1.31 6.34
CA LEU A 53 -6.09 -0.11 6.65
C LEU A 53 -7.46 -0.40 7.25
N GLY A 54 -7.87 0.36 8.27
CA GLY A 54 -9.19 0.20 8.88
C GLY A 54 -10.34 0.45 7.90
N TYR A 55 -10.19 1.44 7.01
CA TYR A 55 -11.15 1.70 5.94
C TYR A 55 -11.28 0.49 5.00
N THR A 56 -10.16 -0.03 4.50
CA THR A 56 -10.18 -1.19 3.59
C THR A 56 -10.70 -2.47 4.25
N TYR A 57 -10.42 -2.68 5.54
CA TYR A 57 -11.00 -3.79 6.31
C TYR A 57 -12.52 -3.70 6.35
N VAL A 58 -13.07 -2.54 6.73
CA VAL A 58 -14.54 -2.37 6.77
C VAL A 58 -15.17 -2.61 5.40
N LEU A 59 -14.55 -2.12 4.31
CA LEU A 59 -15.04 -2.39 2.96
C LEU A 59 -15.06 -3.90 2.65
N GLU A 60 -13.99 -4.64 2.94
CA GLU A 60 -13.96 -6.09 2.73
C GLU A 60 -15.04 -6.83 3.53
N GLN A 61 -15.26 -6.44 4.80
CA GLN A 61 -16.30 -7.03 5.67
C GLN A 61 -17.74 -6.70 5.22
N THR A 62 -17.90 -5.72 4.34
CA THR A 62 -19.21 -5.33 3.75
C THR A 62 -19.44 -5.92 2.36
N GLY A 63 -18.60 -6.89 1.95
CA GLY A 63 -18.71 -7.55 0.65
C GLY A 63 -18.12 -6.75 -0.50
N ILE A 64 -17.27 -5.76 -0.25
CA ILE A 64 -16.57 -5.01 -1.31
C ILE A 64 -15.21 -5.65 -1.56
N ARG A 65 -14.81 -5.76 -2.84
CA ARG A 65 -13.51 -6.28 -3.28
C ARG A 65 -12.83 -5.30 -4.22
N PHE A 66 -11.50 -5.28 -4.19
CA PHE A 66 -10.70 -4.28 -4.91
C PHE A 66 -10.17 -4.83 -6.24
N PHE A 67 -10.89 -4.52 -7.31
CA PHE A 67 -10.59 -4.99 -8.66
C PHE A 67 -9.31 -4.36 -9.20
N SER A 68 -9.23 -3.04 -9.27
CA SER A 68 -7.97 -2.31 -9.51
C SER A 68 -7.51 -1.55 -8.28
N LEU A 69 -6.21 -1.34 -8.19
CA LEU A 69 -5.54 -0.75 -7.04
C LEU A 69 -4.59 0.36 -7.52
N ALA A 70 -4.63 1.51 -6.87
CA ALA A 70 -3.65 2.57 -7.07
C ALA A 70 -3.19 3.17 -5.75
N GLY A 71 -1.94 3.61 -5.65
CA GLY A 71 -1.38 4.16 -4.42
C GLY A 71 -0.23 5.14 -4.64
N THR A 72 -0.13 6.14 -3.76
CA THR A 72 0.98 7.11 -3.69
C THR A 72 1.57 7.14 -2.28
N SER A 73 2.90 7.18 -2.14
CA SER A 73 3.59 7.30 -0.85
C SER A 73 3.05 6.31 0.20
N ALA A 74 2.58 6.78 1.37
CA ALA A 74 2.00 5.91 2.40
C ALA A 74 0.84 5.04 1.88
N GLY A 75 0.04 5.52 0.92
CA GLY A 75 -1.00 4.74 0.26
C GLY A 75 -0.44 3.60 -0.60
N ALA A 76 0.74 3.76 -1.20
CA ALA A 76 1.40 2.72 -1.99
C ALA A 76 1.74 1.47 -1.15
N ILE A 77 1.99 1.64 0.15
CA ILE A 77 2.22 0.53 1.08
C ILE A 77 0.96 -0.34 1.15
N ASN A 78 -0.19 0.24 1.53
CA ASN A 78 -1.44 -0.51 1.62
C ASN A 78 -1.85 -1.07 0.25
N THR A 79 -1.63 -0.32 -0.83
CA THR A 79 -1.94 -0.76 -2.21
C THR A 79 -1.15 -2.00 -2.57
N MET A 80 0.15 -2.05 -2.28
CA MET A 80 0.98 -3.23 -2.56
C MET A 80 0.58 -4.42 -1.70
N LEU A 81 0.33 -4.21 -0.41
CA LEU A 81 -0.07 -5.29 0.50
C LEU A 81 -1.44 -5.88 0.12
N LEU A 82 -2.39 -5.04 -0.32
CA LEU A 82 -3.67 -5.50 -0.90
C LEU A 82 -3.46 -6.21 -2.25
N ALA A 83 -2.49 -5.78 -3.05
CA ALA A 83 -2.20 -6.43 -4.32
C ALA A 83 -1.57 -7.81 -4.13
N SER A 84 -0.75 -7.98 -3.09
CA SER A 84 0.05 -9.17 -2.83
C SER A 84 -0.60 -10.17 -1.88
N GLY A 85 -1.60 -9.76 -1.10
CA GLY A 85 -2.04 -10.54 0.05
C GLY A 85 -2.95 -11.73 -0.21
N ASN A 86 -3.72 -11.68 -1.30
CA ASN A 86 -4.58 -12.78 -1.75
C ASN A 86 -5.12 -12.49 -3.16
N ARG A 87 -5.86 -13.43 -3.76
CA ARG A 87 -6.64 -13.23 -4.99
C ARG A 87 -7.62 -12.07 -4.86
N ILE A 88 -8.02 -11.48 -6.00
CA ILE A 88 -8.87 -10.28 -6.04
C ILE A 88 -10.22 -10.48 -5.33
N ASN A 89 -10.82 -11.66 -5.46
CA ASN A 89 -12.11 -12.00 -4.86
C ASN A 89 -12.05 -12.35 -3.37
N GLN A 90 -10.84 -12.45 -2.78
CA GLN A 90 -10.66 -12.88 -1.40
C GLN A 90 -10.26 -11.71 -0.49
N PRO A 91 -10.76 -11.68 0.76
CA PRO A 91 -10.32 -10.71 1.75
C PRO A 91 -8.85 -10.91 2.11
N LYS A 92 -8.17 -9.84 2.48
CA LYS A 92 -6.73 -9.86 2.82
C LYS A 92 -6.29 -8.84 3.86
N THR A 93 -7.19 -7.96 4.30
CA THR A 93 -6.87 -6.86 5.22
C THR A 93 -6.43 -7.33 6.61
N GLU A 94 -6.88 -8.49 7.09
CA GLU A 94 -6.44 -9.03 8.39
C GLU A 94 -4.95 -9.36 8.42
N MET A 95 -4.41 -9.97 7.35
CA MET A 95 -2.97 -10.20 7.21
C MET A 95 -2.19 -8.88 7.17
N ILE A 96 -2.75 -7.86 6.52
CA ILE A 96 -2.13 -6.53 6.46
C ILE A 96 -2.12 -5.88 7.86
N ILE A 97 -3.20 -6.02 8.63
CA ILE A 97 -3.29 -5.56 10.03
C ILE A 97 -2.20 -6.21 10.87
N GLU A 98 -2.00 -7.52 10.74
CA GLU A 98 -0.96 -8.25 11.49
C GLU A 98 0.44 -7.69 11.25
N HIS A 99 0.79 -7.41 9.99
CA HIS A 99 2.09 -6.85 9.64
C HIS A 99 2.25 -5.37 10.01
N LEU A 100 1.22 -4.54 9.82
CA LEU A 100 1.33 -3.09 10.06
C LEU A 100 1.24 -2.71 11.54
N VAL A 101 0.42 -3.40 12.34
CA VAL A 101 0.25 -3.06 13.77
C VAL A 101 1.51 -3.31 14.58
N ASN A 102 2.30 -4.31 14.19
CA ASN A 102 3.54 -4.66 14.89
C ASN A 102 4.76 -3.91 14.36
N GLN A 103 4.62 -3.13 13.28
CA GLN A 103 5.73 -2.44 12.65
C GLN A 103 5.98 -1.07 13.28
N ASN A 104 7.20 -0.83 13.76
CA ASN A 104 7.64 0.50 14.16
C ASN A 104 8.25 1.23 12.96
N LEU A 105 7.62 2.33 12.54
CA LEU A 105 8.09 3.13 11.40
C LEU A 105 9.49 3.71 11.60
N PHE A 106 9.93 3.90 12.86
CA PHE A 106 11.28 4.40 13.13
C PHE A 106 12.37 3.38 12.75
N ASP A 107 12.02 2.10 12.66
CA ASP A 107 12.96 1.04 12.27
C ASP A 107 13.35 1.15 10.78
N PHE A 108 12.54 1.86 9.97
CA PHE A 108 12.85 2.14 8.57
C PHE A 108 13.85 3.28 8.37
N VAL A 109 14.24 3.99 9.42
CA VAL A 109 15.30 4.99 9.34
C VAL A 109 16.64 4.26 9.22
N ASP A 110 17.19 4.25 8.02
CA ASP A 110 18.43 3.52 7.67
C ASP A 110 19.55 4.43 7.17
N GLY A 111 19.37 5.74 7.26
CA GLY A 111 20.44 6.72 7.08
C GLY A 111 21.51 6.69 8.19
N PRO A 112 22.63 7.41 8.01
CA PRO A 112 23.70 7.51 9.00
C PRO A 112 23.22 7.93 10.39
N PHE A 113 24.01 7.61 11.42
CA PHE A 113 23.59 7.76 12.83
C PHE A 113 23.11 9.18 13.19
N TYR A 114 23.65 10.24 12.56
CA TYR A 114 23.25 11.63 12.80
C TYR A 114 21.83 11.94 12.31
N ILE A 115 21.32 11.19 11.33
CA ILE A 115 19.93 11.29 10.87
C ILE A 115 18.99 10.76 11.94
N LYS A 116 19.31 9.59 12.53
CA LYS A 116 18.58 9.06 13.70
C LYS A 116 18.60 10.03 14.87
N LYS A 117 19.76 10.64 15.16
CA LYS A 117 19.89 11.66 16.23
C LYS A 117 19.05 12.91 15.95
N PHE A 118 19.02 13.38 14.71
CA PHE A 118 18.17 14.49 14.31
C PHE A 118 16.68 14.16 14.48
N LEU A 119 16.23 13.03 13.95
CA LEU A 119 14.83 12.61 14.05
C LEU A 119 14.38 12.39 15.49
N ASN A 120 15.23 11.80 16.34
CA ASN A 120 14.96 11.68 17.78
C ASN A 120 14.88 13.06 18.44
N ALA A 121 15.78 13.99 18.13
CA ALA A 121 15.74 15.35 18.65
C ALA A 121 14.45 16.10 18.23
N VAL A 122 13.93 15.83 17.04
CA VAL A 122 12.63 16.36 16.59
C VAL A 122 11.49 15.69 17.35
N LYS A 123 11.46 14.36 17.40
CA LYS A 123 10.42 13.54 18.05
C LYS A 123 10.27 13.84 19.55
N GLU A 124 11.40 13.97 20.25
CA GLU A 124 11.44 14.25 21.70
C GLU A 124 11.33 15.75 22.02
N ASN A 125 11.14 16.58 20.99
CA ASN A 125 11.12 18.04 21.10
C ASN A 125 12.33 18.62 21.85
N ALA A 126 13.52 18.11 21.55
CA ALA A 126 14.77 18.52 22.19
C ALA A 126 15.10 20.01 21.94
N ALA A 127 16.07 20.52 22.70
CA ALA A 127 16.52 21.91 22.62
C ALA A 127 16.96 22.29 21.20
N ILE A 128 16.69 23.53 20.79
CA ILE A 128 16.92 23.99 19.42
C ILE A 128 18.38 23.80 18.96
N PHE A 129 19.34 23.97 19.88
CA PHE A 129 20.76 23.75 19.60
C PHE A 129 21.07 22.30 19.18
N THR A 130 20.44 21.31 19.81
CA THR A 130 20.63 19.89 19.46
C THR A 130 20.06 19.58 18.07
N LYS A 131 18.90 20.16 17.73
CA LYS A 131 18.29 20.04 16.40
C LYS A 131 19.18 20.67 15.33
N LEU A 132 19.81 21.82 15.62
CA LEU A 132 20.72 22.51 14.71
C LEU A 132 22.01 21.72 14.42
N ILE A 133 22.66 21.16 15.44
CA ILE A 133 23.88 20.35 15.27
C ILE A 133 23.62 19.19 14.30
N TRP A 134 22.62 18.38 14.61
CA TRP A 134 22.32 17.21 13.78
C TRP A 134 21.70 17.60 12.44
N GLY A 135 20.88 18.65 12.41
CA GLY A 135 20.26 19.16 11.19
C GLY A 135 21.27 19.62 10.15
N LEU A 136 22.38 20.26 10.55
CA LEU A 136 23.44 20.65 9.62
C LEU A 136 24.11 19.43 8.96
N LEU A 137 24.32 18.35 9.72
CA LEU A 137 24.88 17.10 9.17
C LEU A 137 23.88 16.40 8.24
N VAL A 138 22.60 16.40 8.59
CA VAL A 138 21.51 15.89 7.73
C VAL A 138 21.46 16.65 6.42
N LEU A 139 21.48 17.99 6.44
CA LEU A 139 21.44 18.82 5.23
C LEU A 139 22.63 18.54 4.30
N ARG A 140 23.84 18.43 4.85
CA ARG A 140 25.03 18.07 4.07
C ARG A 140 24.91 16.70 3.41
N TYR A 141 24.39 15.73 4.14
CA TYR A 141 24.16 14.39 3.60
C TYR A 141 23.08 14.39 2.53
N ALA A 142 21.92 14.99 2.80
CA ALA A 142 20.80 15.05 1.88
C ALA A 142 21.13 15.80 0.59
N TYR A 143 21.97 16.84 0.64
CA TYR A 143 22.46 17.50 -0.56
C TYR A 143 23.34 16.59 -1.42
N LYS A 144 24.21 15.79 -0.80
CA LYS A 144 25.11 14.86 -1.51
C LYS A 144 24.39 13.62 -2.06
N HIS A 145 23.41 13.11 -1.33
CA HIS A 145 22.76 11.82 -1.61
C HIS A 145 21.31 11.97 -2.07
N GLN A 146 20.83 13.21 -2.26
CA GLN A 146 19.46 13.55 -2.67
C GLN A 146 18.36 12.92 -1.78
N GLY A 147 18.67 12.66 -0.50
CA GLY A 147 17.75 12.02 0.44
C GLY A 147 18.38 11.78 1.81
N MET A 148 17.53 11.43 2.79
CA MET A 148 17.98 11.11 4.16
C MET A 148 18.15 9.60 4.40
N ASN A 149 17.37 8.77 3.72
CA ASN A 149 17.32 7.33 3.94
C ASN A 149 17.40 6.61 2.59
N PRO A 150 18.31 5.64 2.40
CA PRO A 150 18.32 4.77 1.22
C PRO A 150 17.03 3.94 1.05
N GLY A 151 16.34 3.63 2.16
CA GLY A 151 15.10 2.88 2.16
C GLY A 151 15.27 1.37 2.00
N GLU A 152 16.45 0.83 2.26
CA GLU A 152 16.79 -0.60 2.22
C GLU A 152 16.11 -1.40 3.33
N GLU A 153 16.01 -0.86 4.55
CA GLU A 153 15.31 -1.56 5.64
C GLU A 153 13.81 -1.65 5.35
N PHE A 154 13.22 -0.57 4.83
CA PHE A 154 11.84 -0.58 4.33
C PHE A 154 11.66 -1.58 3.17
N ARG A 155 12.58 -1.58 2.20
CA ARG A 155 12.57 -2.48 1.06
C ARG A 155 12.57 -3.94 1.49
N LYS A 156 13.47 -4.32 2.41
CA LYS A 156 13.56 -5.68 2.95
C LYS A 156 12.27 -6.09 3.64
N TRP A 157 11.70 -5.21 4.45
CA TRP A 157 10.42 -5.47 5.11
C TRP A 157 9.29 -5.77 4.10
N VAL A 158 9.17 -4.98 3.03
CA VAL A 158 8.18 -5.29 1.97
C VAL A 158 8.50 -6.61 1.27
N ILE A 159 9.76 -6.87 0.92
CA ILE A 159 10.20 -8.12 0.30
C ILE A 159 9.81 -9.33 1.16
N ASP A 160 10.01 -9.26 2.46
CA ASP A 160 9.72 -10.37 3.37
C ASP A 160 8.21 -10.67 3.42
N ILE A 161 7.36 -9.64 3.40
CA ILE A 161 5.90 -9.82 3.29
C ILE A 161 5.48 -10.36 1.91
N LEU A 162 6.12 -9.91 0.83
CA LEU A 162 5.83 -10.45 -0.50
C LEU A 162 6.19 -11.94 -0.59
N LYS A 163 7.30 -12.35 0.04
CA LYS A 163 7.74 -13.75 0.09
C LYS A 163 6.78 -14.66 0.85
N THR A 164 6.13 -14.19 1.91
CA THR A 164 5.11 -15.02 2.61
C THR A 164 3.95 -15.39 1.69
N ASN A 165 3.72 -14.58 0.64
CA ASN A 165 2.71 -14.80 -0.39
C ASN A 165 3.29 -15.36 -1.71
N ASN A 166 4.52 -15.87 -1.69
CA ASN A 166 5.25 -16.41 -2.85
C ASN A 166 5.46 -15.41 -4.00
N ILE A 167 5.50 -14.12 -3.71
CA ILE A 167 5.76 -13.07 -4.71
C ILE A 167 7.23 -12.67 -4.66
N ASN A 168 7.98 -13.05 -5.69
CA ASN A 168 9.38 -12.66 -5.85
C ASN A 168 9.58 -11.64 -6.97
N SER A 169 8.62 -11.56 -7.89
CA SER A 169 8.68 -10.76 -9.11
C SER A 169 7.33 -10.12 -9.46
N VAL A 170 7.34 -9.15 -10.37
CA VAL A 170 6.13 -8.57 -10.96
C VAL A 170 5.30 -9.63 -11.69
N ASP A 171 5.94 -10.61 -12.33
CA ASP A 171 5.25 -11.77 -12.93
C ASP A 171 4.41 -12.54 -11.90
N ASP A 172 4.95 -12.80 -10.71
CA ASP A 172 4.22 -13.53 -9.66
C ASP A 172 3.03 -12.71 -9.15
N LEU A 173 3.23 -11.39 -9.00
CA LEU A 173 2.17 -10.47 -8.60
C LEU A 173 1.06 -10.40 -9.67
N ASN A 174 1.42 -10.33 -10.95
CA ASN A 174 0.48 -10.31 -12.07
C ASN A 174 -0.36 -11.60 -12.11
N LYS A 175 0.27 -12.77 -11.92
CA LYS A 175 -0.44 -14.06 -11.81
C LYS A 175 -1.44 -14.04 -10.65
N LEU A 176 -1.03 -13.57 -9.47
CA LEU A 176 -1.93 -13.45 -8.31
C LEU A 176 -3.10 -12.49 -8.59
N ARG A 177 -2.86 -11.46 -9.39
CA ARG A 177 -3.83 -10.41 -9.73
C ARG A 177 -4.62 -10.69 -11.00
N GLU A 178 -4.60 -11.89 -11.55
CA GLU A 178 -5.48 -12.25 -12.67
C GLU A 178 -6.96 -12.08 -12.31
N MET A 179 -7.77 -11.75 -13.33
CA MET A 179 -9.21 -11.57 -13.19
C MET A 179 -9.86 -12.82 -12.58
N PRO A 180 -10.64 -12.70 -11.50
CA PRO A 180 -11.34 -13.84 -10.94
C PRO A 180 -12.45 -14.34 -11.89
N GLY A 181 -12.69 -15.65 -11.88
CA GLY A 181 -13.86 -16.23 -12.54
C GLY A 181 -15.16 -15.89 -11.80
N GLY A 182 -16.30 -16.07 -12.47
CA GLY A 182 -17.62 -15.84 -11.87
C GLY A 182 -18.03 -14.36 -11.79
N LEU A 183 -17.22 -13.43 -12.32
CA LEU A 183 -17.64 -12.04 -12.45
C LEU A 183 -18.78 -11.91 -13.46
N LYS A 184 -19.77 -11.10 -13.10
CA LYS A 184 -20.94 -10.79 -13.92
C LYS A 184 -21.41 -9.37 -13.69
N ILE A 185 -22.16 -8.87 -14.66
CA ILE A 185 -22.89 -7.62 -14.52
C ILE A 185 -24.20 -7.90 -13.80
N ARG A 186 -24.59 -7.02 -12.87
CA ARG A 186 -25.85 -7.06 -12.14
C ARG A 186 -27.04 -7.10 -13.10
N ASP A 187 -28.07 -7.85 -12.72
CA ASP A 187 -29.33 -7.94 -13.48
C ASP A 187 -29.94 -6.57 -13.73
N GLY A 188 -30.39 -6.35 -14.96
CA GLY A 188 -31.00 -5.09 -15.41
C GLY A 188 -30.02 -4.03 -15.91
N VAL A 189 -28.71 -4.26 -15.83
CA VAL A 189 -27.68 -3.36 -16.39
C VAL A 189 -27.26 -3.83 -17.78
N ASN A 190 -27.48 -2.99 -18.80
CA ASN A 190 -27.12 -3.30 -20.19
C ASN A 190 -25.63 -3.00 -20.48
N ARG A 191 -24.74 -3.79 -19.88
CA ARG A 191 -23.28 -3.74 -20.05
C ARG A 191 -22.71 -5.17 -20.00
N ASN A 192 -21.46 -5.35 -20.39
CA ASN A 192 -20.72 -6.59 -20.21
C ASN A 192 -19.37 -6.34 -19.52
N ILE A 193 -18.64 -7.42 -19.22
CA ILE A 193 -17.30 -7.39 -18.61
C ILE A 193 -16.20 -7.58 -19.65
N ASP A 194 -16.51 -7.48 -20.94
CA ASP A 194 -15.56 -7.79 -22.00
C ASP A 194 -14.40 -6.80 -21.97
N GLY A 195 -13.17 -7.31 -21.98
CA GLY A 195 -11.95 -6.50 -21.92
C GLY A 195 -11.62 -5.93 -20.53
N LEU A 196 -12.43 -6.23 -19.51
CA LEU A 196 -12.14 -5.82 -18.13
C LEU A 196 -10.84 -6.51 -17.67
N LYS A 197 -9.89 -5.71 -17.19
CA LYS A 197 -8.60 -6.19 -16.69
C LYS A 197 -8.23 -5.48 -15.39
N PRO A 198 -7.84 -6.23 -14.34
CA PRO A 198 -7.43 -5.63 -13.09
C PRO A 198 -6.11 -4.89 -13.27
N ASN A 199 -6.02 -3.69 -12.71
CA ASN A 199 -4.83 -2.86 -12.80
C ASN A 199 -4.19 -2.65 -11.42
N LEU A 200 -2.87 -2.47 -11.41
CA LEU A 200 -2.11 -1.98 -10.25
C LEU A 200 -1.33 -0.74 -10.68
N LYS A 201 -1.41 0.35 -9.92
CA LYS A 201 -0.67 1.59 -10.16
C LYS A 201 0.01 2.08 -8.90
N ILE A 202 1.33 1.97 -8.83
CA ILE A 202 2.13 2.60 -7.78
C ILE A 202 2.75 3.86 -8.36
N ILE A 203 2.39 5.01 -7.82
CA ILE A 203 2.72 6.30 -8.39
C ILE A 203 3.85 6.93 -7.58
N ALA A 204 4.94 7.31 -8.24
CA ALA A 204 6.11 7.94 -7.65
C ALA A 204 6.43 9.27 -8.36
N ALA A 205 7.16 10.14 -7.66
CA ALA A 205 7.74 11.35 -8.24
C ALA A 205 9.24 11.12 -8.43
N GLU A 206 9.72 11.23 -9.66
CA GLU A 206 11.16 11.18 -9.95
C GLU A 206 11.68 12.61 -10.02
N ILE A 207 12.46 12.98 -9.00
CA ILE A 207 12.85 14.37 -8.74
C ILE A 207 13.88 14.86 -9.78
N THR A 208 14.72 13.98 -10.32
CA THR A 208 15.80 14.38 -11.24
C THR A 208 15.26 14.85 -12.59
N THR A 209 14.19 14.23 -13.06
CA THR A 209 13.53 14.48 -14.34
C THR A 209 12.19 15.20 -14.16
N GLU A 210 11.84 15.58 -12.93
CA GLU A 210 10.61 16.27 -12.56
C GLU A 210 9.35 15.56 -13.11
N SER A 211 9.40 14.23 -13.17
CA SER A 211 8.41 13.41 -13.87
C SER A 211 7.60 12.55 -12.91
N ARG A 212 6.33 12.33 -13.27
CA ARG A 212 5.48 11.34 -12.60
C ARG A 212 5.75 9.96 -13.18
N ILE A 213 6.07 9.01 -12.32
CA ILE A 213 6.30 7.61 -12.68
C ILE A 213 5.12 6.77 -12.20
N ILE A 214 4.66 5.83 -13.04
CA ILE A 214 3.56 4.91 -12.73
C ILE A 214 4.06 3.49 -12.93
N PHE A 215 4.26 2.76 -11.83
CA PHE A 215 4.65 1.35 -11.87
C PHE A 215 3.42 0.43 -11.84
N PRO A 216 3.45 -0.73 -12.51
CA PRO A 216 4.58 -1.27 -13.30
C PRO A 216 4.70 -0.69 -14.72
N ASP A 217 3.73 0.08 -15.21
CA ASP A 217 3.66 0.54 -16.62
C ASP A 217 4.95 1.20 -17.15
N MET A 218 5.62 1.98 -16.30
CA MET A 218 6.83 2.72 -16.63
C MET A 218 8.11 2.04 -16.10
N ALA A 219 8.03 0.80 -15.61
CA ALA A 219 9.18 0.08 -15.06
C ALA A 219 10.29 -0.14 -16.11
N GLY A 220 9.94 -0.26 -17.39
CA GLY A 220 10.91 -0.37 -18.49
C GLY A 220 11.84 0.84 -18.65
N LEU A 221 11.55 1.98 -18.00
CA LEU A 221 12.46 3.14 -17.96
C LEU A 221 13.65 2.94 -17.02
N PHE A 222 13.56 1.99 -16.08
CA PHE A 222 14.54 1.80 -15.01
C PHE A 222 15.16 0.39 -15.00
N TRP A 223 14.48 -0.60 -15.58
CA TRP A 223 14.94 -2.00 -15.60
C TRP A 223 14.81 -2.62 -17.00
N ASN A 224 15.81 -3.43 -17.38
CA ASN A 224 15.80 -4.17 -18.64
C ASN A 224 14.72 -5.27 -18.68
N GLU A 225 14.47 -5.91 -17.53
CA GLU A 225 13.49 -7.00 -17.36
C GLU A 225 12.47 -6.60 -16.28
N PRO A 226 11.54 -5.66 -16.56
CA PRO A 226 10.64 -5.11 -15.55
C PRO A 226 9.76 -6.16 -14.89
N ASP A 227 9.39 -7.22 -15.61
CA ASP A 227 8.57 -8.32 -15.10
C ASP A 227 9.30 -9.19 -14.06
N LYS A 228 10.64 -9.15 -14.03
CA LYS A 228 11.48 -9.90 -13.07
C LYS A 228 11.84 -9.09 -11.82
N VAL A 229 11.56 -7.79 -11.81
CA VAL A 229 11.84 -6.90 -10.68
C VAL A 229 10.96 -7.27 -9.49
N ASN A 230 11.47 -7.08 -8.27
CA ASN A 230 10.65 -7.25 -7.08
C ASN A 230 9.70 -6.05 -6.91
N PRO A 231 8.38 -6.25 -6.76
CA PRO A 231 7.42 -5.14 -6.62
C PRO A 231 7.68 -4.20 -5.42
N ALA A 232 8.45 -4.64 -4.42
CA ALA A 232 8.90 -3.79 -3.31
C ALA A 232 9.65 -2.55 -3.80
N ASP A 233 10.38 -2.64 -4.92
CA ASP A 233 11.13 -1.52 -5.48
C ASP A 233 10.21 -0.38 -5.94
N PHE A 234 8.99 -0.70 -6.38
CA PHE A 234 7.99 0.31 -6.77
C PHE A 234 7.47 1.07 -5.55
N VAL A 235 7.20 0.37 -4.45
CA VAL A 235 6.72 0.98 -3.20
C VAL A 235 7.81 1.83 -2.58
N ARG A 236 9.06 1.33 -2.57
CA ARG A 236 10.23 2.09 -2.10
C ARG A 236 10.38 3.38 -2.88
N ALA A 237 10.31 3.32 -4.21
CA ALA A 237 10.39 4.50 -5.06
C ALA A 237 9.26 5.50 -4.80
N SER A 238 8.03 5.03 -4.52
CA SER A 238 6.88 5.90 -4.19
C SER A 238 6.99 6.55 -2.80
N MET A 239 7.74 5.94 -1.89
CA MET A 239 7.96 6.44 -0.53
C MET A 239 9.17 7.38 -0.39
N SER A 240 10.08 7.36 -1.35
CA SER A 240 11.39 8.04 -1.29
C SER A 240 11.32 9.51 -1.65
#